data_AF-A0A0F7RSP5-F1
#
_entry.id   AF-A0A0F7RSP5-F1
#
_cell.length_a   1.000
_cell.length_b   1.000
_cell.length_c   1.000
_cell.angle_alpha   90.00
_cell.angle_beta   90.00
_cell.angle_gamma   90.00
#
_symmetry.space_group_name_H-M   'P 1'
#
loop_
_entity.id
_entity.type
_entity.pdbx_description
1 polymer ?
#
loop_
_entity_poly.entity_id
_entity_poly.type
_entity_poly.pdbx_seq_one_letter_code
_entity_poly.pdbx_strand_id
1 'polypeptide(L)'
;MTESPASSSLQTRLTTTFPQTASLSRQDLEALAYDDYPTSQPHAPSTTPSSAQPREESIGPNQAFFEAFLHSLPQTQALYRTHADLLRSNEAKAQRNLERQAPLEALRTETQQLFDRAKSLEAEWAARELQLNEAQKRFNPSALHFNLTQSASKLNDRSEQLANAFVEGLTYPKDDSGTAEEAVVDEASFVRRYKQQRLLYHKRRLVADRWARNQVHWTD
;
A
#
# COMPACT_ATOMS: atom_id res chain seq x y z
N MET A 1 -14.91 6.24 -31.42
CA MET A 1 -15.02 6.85 -30.07
C MET A 1 -14.09 6.07 -29.15
N THR A 2 -12.94 6.64 -28.81
CA THR A 2 -12.04 6.11 -27.79
C THR A 2 -11.55 7.31 -26.98
N GLU A 3 -12.28 7.59 -25.91
CA GLU A 3 -11.92 8.60 -24.93
C GLU A 3 -10.70 8.09 -24.14
N SER A 4 -9.61 8.87 -24.16
CA SER A 4 -8.52 8.70 -23.20
C SER A 4 -8.84 9.54 -21.96
N PRO A 5 -8.97 8.93 -20.76
CA PRO A 5 -9.16 9.67 -19.54
C PRO A 5 -7.81 10.11 -18.96
N ALA A 6 -7.83 11.24 -18.25
CA ALA A 6 -6.76 11.80 -17.42
C ALA A 6 -5.85 12.88 -18.06
N SER A 7 -6.47 13.98 -18.51
CA SER A 7 -5.83 15.31 -18.45
C SER A 7 -6.29 16.03 -17.18
N SER A 8 -5.92 15.54 -16.00
CA SER A 8 -6.10 16.31 -14.76
C SER A 8 -5.00 17.37 -14.69
N SER A 9 -5.33 18.60 -15.08
CA SER A 9 -4.47 19.77 -14.95
C SER A 9 -4.26 20.11 -13.47
N LEU A 10 -3.28 19.47 -12.84
CA LEU A 10 -2.81 19.86 -11.52
C LEU A 10 -2.28 21.30 -11.59
N GLN A 11 -3.03 22.23 -11.02
CA GLN A 11 -2.61 23.62 -10.83
C GLN A 11 -1.54 23.65 -9.74
N THR A 12 -0.28 23.60 -10.16
CA THR A 12 0.86 23.85 -9.30
C THR A 12 1.33 25.28 -9.48
N ARG A 13 2.11 25.81 -8.54
CA ARG A 13 2.68 27.17 -8.67
C ARG A 13 3.45 27.35 -9.99
N LEU A 14 4.10 26.30 -10.50
CA LEU A 14 4.76 26.29 -11.81
C LEU A 14 3.77 26.54 -12.95
N THR A 15 2.61 25.87 -12.92
CA THR A 15 1.55 25.98 -13.93
C THR A 15 0.92 27.38 -13.96
N THR A 16 0.91 28.10 -12.84
CA THR A 16 0.38 29.47 -12.73
C THR A 16 1.38 30.53 -13.19
N THR A 17 2.67 30.35 -12.89
CA THR A 17 3.70 31.35 -13.26
C THR A 17 4.18 31.24 -14.70
N PHE A 18 4.11 30.03 -15.30
CA PHE A 18 4.57 29.78 -16.66
C PHE A 18 3.53 28.95 -17.44
N PRO A 19 2.43 29.56 -17.91
CA PRO A 19 1.36 28.84 -18.58
C PRO A 19 1.81 28.21 -19.91
N GLN A 20 2.84 28.76 -20.56
CA GLN A 20 3.36 28.26 -21.84
C GLN A 20 4.11 26.92 -21.70
N THR A 21 4.69 26.62 -20.53
CA THR A 21 5.39 25.35 -20.28
C THR A 21 4.46 24.28 -19.69
N ALA A 22 3.21 24.64 -19.36
CA ALA A 22 2.25 23.75 -18.71
C ALA A 22 1.69 22.67 -19.63
N SER A 23 1.68 22.92 -20.95
CA SER A 23 1.22 21.96 -21.96
C SER A 23 2.34 21.11 -22.54
N LEU A 24 3.59 21.37 -22.17
CA LEU A 24 4.75 20.64 -22.68
C LEU A 24 4.85 19.29 -21.97
N SER A 25 5.07 18.24 -22.75
CA SER A 25 5.33 16.91 -22.20
C SER A 25 6.70 16.89 -21.52
N ARG A 26 6.94 15.90 -20.66
CA ARG A 26 8.23 15.74 -19.98
C ARG A 26 9.40 15.64 -20.97
N GLN A 27 9.19 15.00 -22.12
CA GLN A 27 10.20 14.90 -23.18
C GLN A 27 10.50 16.26 -23.83
N ASP A 28 9.49 17.12 -23.98
CA ASP A 28 9.68 18.46 -24.55
C ASP A 28 10.45 19.37 -23.59
N LEU A 29 10.23 19.22 -22.28
CA LEU A 29 10.99 19.94 -21.26
C LEU A 29 12.44 19.46 -21.17
N GLU A 30 12.68 18.15 -21.34
CA GLU A 30 14.03 17.60 -21.43
C GLU A 30 14.73 18.08 -22.71
N ALA A 31 14.04 18.14 -23.86
CA ALA A 31 14.59 18.69 -25.10
C ALA A 31 15.00 20.17 -24.96
N LEU A 32 14.17 21.01 -24.34
CA LEU A 32 14.51 22.43 -24.08
C LEU A 32 15.68 22.61 -23.10
N ALA A 33 15.91 21.65 -22.21
CA ALA A 33 17.07 21.67 -21.31
C ALA A 33 18.35 21.20 -22.00
N TYR A 34 18.24 20.47 -23.12
CA TYR A 34 19.34 19.90 -23.89
C TYR A 34 19.63 20.64 -25.21
N ASP A 35 18.80 21.61 -25.64
CA ASP A 35 19.10 22.47 -26.79
C ASP A 35 20.26 23.42 -26.49
N ASP A 36 21.46 22.90 -26.80
CA ASP A 36 22.61 23.55 -27.40
C ASP A 36 22.70 25.08 -27.25
N TYR A 37 23.52 25.50 -26.29
CA TYR A 37 24.49 26.56 -26.58
C TYR A 37 25.20 26.23 -27.90
N PRO A 38 25.28 27.14 -28.89
CA PRO A 38 26.09 26.89 -30.07
C PRO A 38 27.55 26.76 -29.61
N THR A 39 28.01 25.51 -29.54
CA THR A 39 29.42 25.17 -29.50
C THR A 39 30.03 25.77 -30.74
N SER A 40 30.85 26.81 -30.54
CA SER A 40 31.63 27.43 -31.59
C SER A 40 32.53 26.37 -32.22
N GLN A 41 32.12 25.83 -33.37
CA GLN A 41 33.04 25.07 -34.21
C GLN A 41 34.02 26.06 -34.87
N PRO A 42 35.33 25.78 -34.81
CA PRO A 42 36.33 26.62 -35.44
C PRO A 42 36.30 26.38 -36.94
N HIS A 43 35.83 27.35 -37.72
CA HIS A 43 36.02 27.34 -39.16
C HIS A 43 37.49 27.59 -39.49
N ALA A 44 38.12 26.59 -40.11
CA ALA A 44 39.45 26.71 -40.71
C ALA A 44 39.43 27.70 -41.90
N PRO A 45 40.54 28.42 -42.16
CA PRO A 45 40.61 29.50 -43.12
C PRO A 45 41.08 29.02 -44.50
N SER A 46 40.50 29.55 -45.58
CA SER A 46 41.07 29.46 -46.93
C SER A 46 41.46 30.85 -47.45
N THR A 47 42.77 31.15 -47.34
CA THR A 47 43.65 31.81 -48.35
C THR A 47 43.13 33.08 -49.06
N THR A 48 43.72 34.29 -48.93
CA THR A 48 45.13 34.75 -49.09
C THR A 48 45.22 36.27 -48.71
N PRO A 49 46.36 36.99 -48.84
CA PRO A 49 47.54 36.95 -47.97
C PRO A 49 47.89 38.34 -47.40
N SER A 50 48.30 38.46 -46.13
CA SER A 50 49.35 39.41 -45.74
C SER A 50 49.77 39.19 -44.30
N SER A 51 51.07 38.96 -44.14
CA SER A 51 51.94 39.21 -42.99
C SER A 51 51.42 38.94 -41.56
N ALA A 52 52.13 37.99 -40.94
CA ALA A 52 52.27 37.72 -39.52
C ALA A 52 52.06 38.92 -38.57
N GLN A 53 51.17 38.75 -37.59
CA GLN A 53 51.40 39.10 -36.18
C GLN A 53 50.25 38.55 -35.29
N PRO A 54 50.53 38.05 -34.08
CA PRO A 54 49.50 37.73 -33.09
C PRO A 54 48.86 39.05 -32.64
N ARG A 55 47.62 39.32 -33.08
CA ARG A 55 46.86 40.45 -32.54
C ARG A 55 46.35 40.06 -31.17
N GLU A 56 47.14 40.37 -30.15
CA GLU A 56 46.55 40.85 -28.90
C GLU A 56 45.57 41.96 -29.32
N GLU A 57 44.26 41.72 -29.17
CA GLU A 57 43.24 42.73 -29.38
C GLU A 57 43.36 43.75 -28.24
N SER A 58 44.40 44.58 -28.33
CA SER A 58 44.54 45.78 -27.52
C SER A 58 43.31 46.64 -27.83
N ILE A 59 42.39 46.72 -26.88
CA ILE A 59 41.24 47.63 -26.92
C ILE A 59 41.79 48.99 -27.32
N GLY A 60 41.51 49.43 -28.55
CA GLY A 60 42.02 50.70 -29.04
C GLY A 60 41.56 51.81 -28.08
N PRO A 61 42.34 52.89 -27.88
CA PRO A 61 42.00 53.93 -26.92
C PRO A 61 40.57 54.45 -27.12
N ASN A 62 40.12 54.58 -28.37
CA ASN A 62 38.76 55.01 -28.71
C ASN A 62 37.65 54.04 -28.24
N GLN A 63 37.91 52.73 -28.22
CA GLN A 63 36.95 51.74 -27.75
C GLN A 63 36.87 51.72 -26.22
N ALA A 64 38.01 51.84 -25.53
CA ALA A 64 38.05 52.02 -24.09
C ALA A 64 37.35 53.32 -23.66
N PHE A 65 37.51 54.42 -24.41
CA PHE A 65 36.79 55.67 -24.16
C PHE A 65 35.29 55.55 -24.41
N PHE A 66 34.88 54.84 -25.47
CA PHE A 66 33.46 54.58 -25.75
C PHE A 66 32.82 53.71 -24.66
N GLU A 67 33.49 52.65 -24.23
CA GLU A 67 33.04 51.81 -23.12
C GLU A 67 32.95 52.61 -21.82
N ALA A 68 33.97 53.41 -21.49
CA ALA A 68 33.94 54.28 -20.31
C ALA A 68 32.77 55.29 -20.37
N PHE A 69 32.50 55.89 -21.53
CA PHE A 69 31.34 56.75 -21.73
C PHE A 69 30.04 55.96 -21.57
N LEU A 70 29.92 54.78 -22.16
CA LEU A 70 28.74 53.92 -22.06
C LEU A 70 28.46 53.51 -20.61
N HIS A 71 29.49 53.15 -19.83
CA HIS A 71 29.37 52.84 -18.39
C HIS A 71 29.14 54.08 -17.51
N SER A 72 29.33 55.29 -18.05
CA SER A 72 28.99 56.54 -17.36
C SER A 72 27.50 56.90 -17.47
N LEU A 73 26.77 56.34 -18.44
CA LEU A 73 25.34 56.62 -18.60
C LEU A 73 24.55 56.14 -17.37
N PRO A 74 23.65 56.96 -16.79
CA PRO A 74 22.89 56.57 -15.60
C PRO A 74 22.04 55.31 -15.80
N GLN A 75 21.50 55.13 -17.02
CA GLN A 75 20.66 53.98 -17.36
C GLN A 75 21.44 52.67 -17.41
N THR A 76 22.66 52.68 -17.95
CA THR A 76 23.52 51.49 -17.98
C THR A 76 24.01 51.14 -16.57
N GLN A 77 24.37 52.14 -15.75
CA GLN A 77 24.70 51.92 -14.34
C GLN A 77 23.54 51.33 -13.53
N ALA A 78 22.31 51.83 -13.76
CA ALA A 78 21.12 51.27 -13.14
C ALA A 78 20.91 49.80 -13.54
N LEU A 79 21.10 49.46 -14.82
CA LEU A 79 21.03 48.08 -15.31
C LEU A 79 22.11 47.18 -14.68
N TYR A 80 23.35 47.65 -14.52
CA TYR A 80 24.39 46.86 -13.84
C TYR A 80 24.04 46.59 -12.38
N ARG A 81 23.45 47.57 -11.69
CA ARG A 81 23.00 47.39 -10.30
C ARG A 81 21.88 46.38 -10.19
N THR A 82 20.84 46.50 -11.02
CA THR A 82 19.73 45.54 -11.02
C THR A 82 20.19 44.14 -11.40
N HIS A 83 21.09 44.03 -12.38
CA HIS A 83 21.70 42.75 -12.76
C HIS A 83 22.50 42.13 -11.61
N ALA A 84 23.34 42.91 -10.92
CA ALA A 84 24.09 42.44 -9.76
C ALA A 84 23.18 42.00 -8.61
N ASP A 85 22.08 42.73 -8.36
CA ASP A 85 21.09 42.38 -7.35
C ASP A 85 20.34 41.09 -7.71
N LEU A 86 20.02 40.90 -9.00
CA LEU A 86 19.42 39.66 -9.52
C LEU A 86 20.35 38.46 -9.36
N LEU A 87 21.64 38.62 -9.66
CA LEU A 87 22.66 37.57 -9.46
C LEU A 87 22.75 37.18 -7.99
N ARG A 88 22.90 38.15 -7.07
CA ARG A 88 22.94 37.87 -5.62
C ARG A 88 21.66 37.18 -5.13
N SER A 89 20.50 37.58 -5.66
CA SER A 89 19.21 36.94 -5.34
C SER A 89 19.12 35.51 -5.87
N ASN A 90 19.65 35.24 -7.06
CA ASN A 90 19.70 33.90 -7.64
C ASN A 90 20.64 32.99 -6.84
N GLU A 91 21.85 33.47 -6.52
CA GLU A 91 22.82 32.75 -5.69
C GLU A 91 22.23 32.40 -4.31
N ALA A 92 21.56 33.36 -3.65
CA ALA A 92 20.90 33.12 -2.37
C ALA A 92 19.77 32.08 -2.47
N LYS A 93 19.02 32.05 -3.59
CA LYS A 93 18.01 31.01 -3.84
C LYS A 93 18.65 29.64 -4.09
N ALA A 94 19.74 29.59 -4.85
CA ALA A 94 20.47 28.36 -5.11
C ALA A 94 21.02 27.76 -3.81
N GLN A 95 21.63 28.58 -2.95
CA GLN A 95 22.09 28.16 -1.62
C GLN A 95 20.96 27.57 -0.77
N ARG A 96 19.81 28.26 -0.68
CA ARG A 96 18.63 27.75 0.05
C ARG A 96 18.08 26.44 -0.51
N ASN A 97 18.15 26.25 -1.83
CA ASN A 97 17.72 24.99 -2.45
C ASN A 97 18.69 23.85 -2.10
N LEU A 98 20.00 24.09 -2.14
CA LEU A 98 21.02 23.12 -1.75
C LEU A 98 20.89 22.73 -0.26
N GLU A 99 20.68 23.71 0.61
CA GLU A 99 20.43 23.46 2.05
C GLU A 99 19.22 22.56 2.29
N ARG A 100 18.17 22.69 1.45
CA ARG A 100 16.93 21.91 1.57
C ARG A 100 17.00 20.55 0.91
N GLN A 101 17.98 20.29 0.06
CA GLN A 101 18.07 19.04 -0.68
C GLN A 101 18.21 17.84 0.27
N ALA A 102 19.19 17.87 1.16
CA ALA A 102 19.45 16.80 2.12
C ALA A 102 18.24 16.45 3.02
N PRO A 103 17.57 17.41 3.70
CA PRO A 103 16.40 17.09 4.50
C PRO A 103 15.20 16.59 3.68
N LEU A 104 15.03 17.06 2.44
CA LEU A 104 13.97 16.56 1.55
C LEU A 104 14.25 15.15 1.07
N GLU A 105 15.49 14.81 0.76
CA GLU A 105 15.92 13.45 0.42
C GLU A 105 15.74 12.51 1.61
N ALA A 106 16.16 12.94 2.81
CA ALA A 106 15.93 12.18 4.05
C ALA A 106 14.43 11.90 4.26
N LEU A 107 13.59 12.94 4.18
CA LEU A 107 12.14 12.78 4.32
C LEU A 107 11.56 11.86 3.24
N ARG A 108 12.02 11.98 1.99
CA ARG A 108 11.60 11.08 0.91
C ARG A 108 11.93 9.64 1.23
N THR A 109 13.15 9.35 1.68
CA THR A 109 13.54 7.98 2.04
C THR A 109 12.73 7.43 3.23
N GLU A 110 12.48 8.25 4.24
CA GLU A 110 11.64 7.88 5.38
C GLU A 110 10.20 7.57 4.95
N THR A 111 9.58 8.45 4.14
CA THR A 111 8.21 8.22 3.65
C THR A 111 8.12 6.97 2.78
N GLN A 112 9.14 6.69 1.96
CA GLN A 112 9.22 5.47 1.16
C GLN A 112 9.28 4.23 2.06
N GLN A 113 10.14 4.22 3.08
CA GLN A 113 10.25 3.10 4.03
C GLN A 113 8.94 2.86 4.79
N LEU A 114 8.28 3.93 5.25
CA LEU A 114 6.99 3.83 5.93
C LEU A 114 5.89 3.30 5.00
N PHE A 115 5.89 3.76 3.74
CA PHE A 115 4.96 3.28 2.73
C PHE A 115 5.17 1.79 2.43
N ASP A 116 6.41 1.36 2.22
CA ASP A 116 6.77 -0.03 1.95
C ASP A 116 6.38 -0.94 3.12
N ARG A 117 6.62 -0.47 4.36
CA ARG A 117 6.19 -1.17 5.58
C ARG A 117 4.66 -1.26 5.70
N ALA A 118 3.94 -0.18 5.38
CA ALA A 118 2.48 -0.21 5.40
C ALA A 118 1.94 -1.21 4.36
N LYS A 119 2.55 -1.24 3.17
CA LYS A 119 2.20 -2.19 2.10
C LYS A 119 2.51 -3.64 2.47
N SER A 120 3.62 -3.91 3.16
CA SER A 120 3.93 -5.24 3.65
C SER A 120 2.92 -5.72 4.70
N LEU A 121 2.53 -4.83 5.63
CA LEU A 121 1.51 -5.14 6.64
C LEU A 121 0.12 -5.35 6.02
N GLU A 122 -0.23 -4.58 5.00
CA GLU A 122 -1.47 -4.78 4.23
C GLU A 122 -1.50 -6.15 3.56
N ALA A 123 -0.38 -6.60 3.00
CA ALA A 123 -0.25 -7.95 2.43
C ALA A 123 -0.35 -9.05 3.51
N GLU A 124 0.29 -8.87 4.67
CA GLU A 124 0.19 -9.80 5.80
C GLU A 124 -1.23 -9.86 6.39
N TRP A 125 -1.98 -8.75 6.37
CA TRP A 125 -3.33 -8.67 6.91
C TRP A 125 -4.27 -9.67 6.24
N ALA A 126 -4.21 -9.80 4.91
CA ALA A 126 -5.06 -10.74 4.19
C ALA A 126 -4.87 -12.20 4.66
N ALA A 127 -3.63 -12.60 4.94
CA ALA A 127 -3.32 -13.94 5.46
C ALA A 127 -3.83 -14.13 6.90
N ARG A 128 -3.65 -13.12 7.76
CA ARG A 128 -4.15 -13.16 9.15
C ARG A 128 -5.67 -13.17 9.21
N GLU A 129 -6.33 -12.40 8.37
CA GLU A 129 -7.79 -12.34 8.26
C GLU A 129 -8.35 -13.70 7.83
N LEU A 130 -7.68 -14.40 6.91
CA LEU A 130 -8.06 -15.74 6.51
C LEU A 130 -7.94 -16.74 7.68
N GLN A 131 -6.82 -16.69 8.44
CA GLN A 131 -6.63 -17.52 9.63
C GLN A 131 -7.67 -17.24 10.71
N LEU A 132 -8.01 -15.96 10.94
CA LEU A 132 -9.05 -15.55 11.88
C LEU A 132 -10.40 -16.12 11.45
N ASN A 133 -10.78 -15.92 10.19
CA ASN A 133 -12.03 -16.44 9.65
C ASN A 133 -12.10 -17.97 9.75
N GLU A 134 -11.01 -18.69 9.48
CA GLU A 134 -10.94 -20.15 9.65
C GLU A 134 -11.12 -20.59 11.10
N ALA A 135 -10.48 -19.90 12.05
CA ALA A 135 -10.67 -20.17 13.47
C ALA A 135 -12.13 -19.88 13.91
N GLN A 136 -12.69 -18.76 13.45
CA GLN A 136 -14.04 -18.31 13.79
C GLN A 136 -15.14 -19.16 13.15
N LYS A 137 -14.91 -19.79 11.99
CA LYS A 137 -15.89 -20.67 11.32
C LYS A 137 -16.46 -21.73 12.27
N ARG A 138 -15.66 -22.25 13.21
CA ARG A 138 -16.08 -23.27 14.19
C ARG A 138 -17.00 -22.72 15.28
N PHE A 139 -16.88 -21.43 15.57
CA PHE A 139 -17.64 -20.73 16.61
C PHE A 139 -18.78 -19.88 16.04
N ASN A 140 -18.95 -19.86 14.72
CA ASN A 140 -20.09 -19.22 14.09
C ASN A 140 -21.39 -19.86 14.64
N PRO A 141 -22.40 -19.06 15.03
CA PRO A 141 -23.69 -19.58 15.50
C PRO A 141 -24.28 -20.69 14.63
N SER A 142 -24.14 -20.61 13.30
CA SER A 142 -24.61 -21.66 12.39
C SER A 142 -23.84 -22.98 12.53
N ALA A 143 -22.52 -22.92 12.67
CA ALA A 143 -21.67 -24.08 12.89
C ALA A 143 -21.94 -24.72 14.26
N LEU A 144 -22.12 -23.91 15.30
CA LEU A 144 -22.47 -24.38 16.64
C LEU A 144 -23.85 -25.05 16.66
N HIS A 145 -24.86 -24.46 15.98
CA HIS A 145 -26.19 -25.06 15.84
C HIS A 145 -26.16 -26.38 15.05
N PHE A 146 -25.40 -26.41 13.96
CA PHE A 146 -25.18 -27.62 13.17
C PHE A 146 -24.52 -28.72 14.02
N ASN A 147 -23.44 -28.39 14.75
CA ASN A 147 -22.75 -29.31 15.65
C ASN A 147 -23.68 -29.84 16.75
N LEU A 148 -24.52 -28.98 17.33
CA LEU A 148 -25.51 -29.38 18.32
C LEU A 148 -26.51 -30.38 17.74
N THR A 149 -27.06 -30.07 16.56
CA THR A 149 -28.02 -30.94 15.86
C THR A 149 -27.40 -32.28 15.50
N GLN A 150 -26.20 -32.26 14.92
CA GLN A 150 -25.44 -33.47 14.58
C GLN A 150 -25.15 -34.31 15.83
N SER A 151 -24.77 -33.68 16.94
CA SER A 151 -24.50 -34.39 18.21
C SER A 151 -25.76 -35.02 18.81
N ALA A 152 -26.94 -34.44 18.56
CA ALA A 152 -28.22 -35.01 18.96
C ALA A 152 -28.56 -36.24 18.09
N SER A 153 -28.38 -36.16 16.77
CA SER A 153 -28.54 -37.31 15.87
C SER A 153 -27.61 -38.46 16.24
N LYS A 154 -26.32 -38.19 16.47
CA LYS A 154 -25.35 -39.21 16.92
C LYS A 154 -25.75 -39.88 18.24
N LEU A 155 -26.30 -39.11 19.19
CA LEU A 155 -26.82 -39.68 20.45
C LEU A 155 -28.04 -40.56 20.22
N ASN A 156 -28.95 -40.16 19.32
CA ASN A 156 -30.10 -40.97 18.94
C ASN A 156 -29.62 -42.31 18.37
N ASP A 157 -28.77 -42.27 17.34
CA ASP A 157 -28.27 -43.46 16.67
C ASP A 157 -27.53 -44.39 17.63
N ARG A 158 -26.70 -43.84 18.54
CA ARG A 158 -26.04 -44.63 19.59
C ARG A 158 -27.02 -45.26 20.57
N SER A 159 -28.08 -44.54 20.94
CA SER A 159 -29.11 -45.09 21.84
C SER A 159 -29.91 -46.20 21.18
N GLU A 160 -30.19 -46.10 19.88
CA GLU A 160 -30.84 -47.17 19.10
C GLU A 160 -29.90 -48.37 18.93
N GLN A 161 -28.62 -48.15 18.64
CA GLN A 161 -27.61 -49.23 18.60
C GLN A 161 -27.51 -49.97 19.93
N LEU A 162 -27.52 -49.24 21.04
CA LEU A 162 -27.50 -49.81 22.39
C LEU A 162 -28.79 -50.62 22.64
N ALA A 163 -29.95 -50.12 22.23
CA ALA A 163 -31.21 -50.86 22.34
C ALA A 163 -31.21 -52.14 21.49
N ASN A 164 -30.76 -52.07 20.25
CA ASN A 164 -30.67 -53.23 19.35
C ASN A 164 -29.70 -54.29 19.91
N ALA A 165 -28.53 -53.87 20.39
CA ALA A 165 -27.57 -54.79 21.01
C ALA A 165 -28.15 -55.51 22.23
N PHE A 166 -28.96 -54.83 23.05
CA PHE A 166 -29.65 -55.44 24.18
C PHE A 166 -30.66 -56.50 23.74
N VAL A 167 -31.48 -56.19 22.73
CA VAL A 167 -32.54 -57.10 22.23
C VAL A 167 -31.93 -58.32 21.55
N GLU A 168 -30.85 -58.12 20.78
CA GLU A 168 -30.17 -59.17 20.03
C GLU A 168 -29.16 -59.97 20.90
N GLY A 169 -28.93 -59.57 22.15
CA GLY A 169 -27.94 -60.18 23.04
C GLY A 169 -26.50 -60.00 22.54
N LEU A 170 -26.25 -58.99 21.71
CA LEU A 170 -24.94 -58.67 21.16
C LEU A 170 -24.10 -57.85 22.14
N THR A 171 -22.79 -57.85 21.93
CA THR A 171 -21.88 -56.99 22.69
C THR A 171 -22.18 -55.52 22.41
N TYR A 172 -22.21 -54.72 23.47
CA TYR A 172 -22.49 -53.29 23.33
C TYR A 172 -21.37 -52.55 22.61
N PRO A 173 -21.71 -51.56 21.77
CA PRO A 173 -20.71 -50.68 21.17
C PRO A 173 -19.86 -50.02 22.26
N LYS A 174 -18.53 -50.06 22.10
CA LYS A 174 -17.59 -49.39 23.02
C LYS A 174 -17.94 -47.91 23.14
N ASP A 175 -18.07 -47.45 24.37
CA ASP A 175 -18.23 -46.03 24.62
C ASP A 175 -16.89 -45.30 24.34
N ASP A 176 -16.91 -44.16 23.64
CA ASP A 176 -15.72 -43.31 23.36
C ASP A 176 -14.90 -42.91 24.60
N SER A 177 -15.38 -43.16 25.83
CA SER A 177 -14.61 -42.90 27.05
C SER A 177 -13.58 -43.99 27.36
N GLY A 178 -13.53 -45.09 26.61
CA GLY A 178 -12.50 -46.14 26.75
C GLY A 178 -12.50 -46.90 28.08
N THR A 179 -13.44 -46.60 28.99
CA THR A 179 -13.47 -47.11 30.36
C THR A 179 -14.50 -48.23 30.59
N ALA A 180 -15.27 -48.62 29.57
CA ALA A 180 -16.22 -49.71 29.68
C ALA A 180 -15.62 -50.99 29.08
N GLU A 181 -15.31 -51.97 29.92
CA GLU A 181 -14.96 -53.32 29.47
C GLU A 181 -16.10 -53.92 28.63
N GLU A 182 -15.72 -54.69 27.61
CA GLU A 182 -16.61 -55.54 26.81
C GLU A 182 -17.18 -56.64 27.70
N ALA A 183 -18.20 -56.30 28.48
CA ALA A 183 -18.96 -57.24 29.27
C ALA A 183 -20.41 -57.26 28.77
N VAL A 184 -21.03 -58.45 28.78
CA VAL A 184 -22.49 -58.60 28.68
C VAL A 184 -23.08 -57.79 29.82
N VAL A 185 -23.60 -56.61 29.50
CA VAL A 185 -24.04 -55.63 30.49
C VAL A 185 -25.32 -56.16 31.14
N ASP A 186 -25.31 -56.27 32.47
CA ASP A 186 -26.48 -56.60 33.29
C ASP A 186 -27.66 -55.65 32.97
N GLU A 187 -28.89 -56.13 33.08
CA GLU A 187 -30.12 -55.40 32.72
C GLU A 187 -30.16 -54.02 33.39
N ALA A 188 -29.75 -53.96 34.66
CA ALA A 188 -29.68 -52.72 35.43
C ALA A 188 -28.74 -51.67 34.81
N SER A 189 -27.62 -52.11 34.22
CA SER A 189 -26.65 -51.24 33.57
C SER A 189 -27.07 -50.80 32.16
N PHE A 190 -27.78 -51.66 31.41
CA PHE A 190 -28.45 -51.27 30.16
C PHE A 190 -29.42 -50.11 30.42
N VAL A 191 -30.36 -50.31 31.35
CA VAL A 191 -31.40 -49.31 31.66
C VAL A 191 -30.78 -47.98 32.08
N ARG A 192 -29.70 -48.02 32.88
CA ARG A 192 -28.99 -46.81 33.32
C ARG A 192 -28.37 -46.05 32.14
N ARG A 193 -27.62 -46.74 31.26
CA ARG A 193 -26.94 -46.12 30.11
C ARG A 193 -27.94 -45.60 29.08
N TYR A 194 -28.97 -46.38 28.75
CA TYR A 194 -30.00 -45.97 27.82
C TYR A 194 -30.76 -44.73 28.31
N LYS A 195 -31.19 -44.70 29.58
CA LYS A 195 -31.84 -43.53 30.18
C LYS A 195 -30.94 -42.29 30.12
N GLN A 196 -29.65 -42.43 30.43
CA GLN A 196 -28.70 -41.32 30.37
C GLN A 196 -28.56 -40.77 28.95
N GLN A 197 -28.41 -41.64 27.94
CA GLN A 197 -28.30 -41.23 26.54
C GLN A 197 -29.57 -40.55 26.02
N ARG A 198 -30.76 -41.11 26.30
CA ARG A 198 -32.05 -40.51 25.91
C ARG A 198 -32.31 -39.18 26.59
N LEU A 199 -31.97 -39.05 27.87
CA LEU A 199 -32.08 -37.78 28.60
C LEU A 199 -31.22 -36.70 27.95
N LEU A 200 -29.95 -37.02 27.63
CA LEU A 200 -29.06 -36.09 26.94
C LEU A 200 -29.54 -35.74 25.53
N TYR A 201 -30.03 -36.73 24.77
CA TYR A 201 -30.63 -36.52 23.46
C TYR A 201 -31.79 -35.51 23.53
N HIS A 202 -32.77 -35.74 24.40
CA HIS A 202 -33.92 -34.84 24.54
C HIS A 202 -33.50 -33.44 24.99
N LYS A 203 -32.55 -33.32 25.91
CA LYS A 203 -31.98 -32.01 26.29
C LYS A 203 -31.38 -31.28 25.09
N ARG A 204 -30.51 -31.94 24.32
CA ARG A 204 -29.87 -31.32 23.14
C ARG A 204 -30.89 -30.99 22.06
N ARG A 205 -31.89 -31.83 21.84
CA ARG A 205 -32.97 -31.59 20.88
C ARG A 205 -33.81 -30.37 21.25
N LEU A 206 -34.21 -30.26 22.52
CA LEU A 206 -34.94 -29.09 23.02
C LEU A 206 -34.14 -27.79 22.86
N VAL A 207 -32.83 -27.82 23.14
CA VAL A 207 -31.96 -26.66 22.95
C VAL A 207 -31.84 -26.32 21.46
N ALA A 208 -31.64 -27.31 20.59
CA ALA A 208 -31.56 -27.12 19.14
C ALA A 208 -32.85 -26.53 18.55
N ASP A 209 -34.01 -26.97 19.03
CA ASP A 209 -35.31 -26.46 18.59
C ASP A 209 -35.57 -25.04 19.09
N ARG A 210 -35.18 -24.71 20.34
CA ARG A 210 -35.23 -23.34 20.85
C ARG A 210 -34.32 -22.41 20.07
N TRP A 211 -33.11 -22.88 19.71
CA TRP A 211 -32.18 -22.13 18.89
C TRP A 211 -32.77 -21.86 17.51
N ALA A 212 -33.33 -22.88 16.84
CA ALA A 212 -33.96 -22.72 15.52
C ALA A 212 -35.12 -21.70 15.53
N ARG A 213 -35.75 -21.46 16.69
CA ARG A 213 -36.80 -20.46 16.90
C ARG A 213 -36.28 -19.09 17.35
N ASN A 214 -34.96 -18.89 17.41
CA ASN A 214 -34.31 -17.68 17.95
C ASN A 214 -34.70 -17.37 19.41
N GLN A 215 -35.04 -18.40 20.20
CA GLN A 215 -35.42 -18.28 21.61
C GLN A 215 -34.26 -18.54 22.57
N VAL A 216 -33.02 -18.54 22.06
CA VAL A 216 -31.81 -18.71 22.87
C VAL A 216 -31.25 -17.32 23.18
N HIS A 217 -31.18 -17.00 24.47
CA HIS A 217 -30.51 -15.81 24.96
C HIS A 217 -29.19 -16.28 25.57
N TRP A 218 -28.09 -15.84 24.97
CA TRP A 218 -26.77 -15.98 25.57
C TRP A 218 -26.69 -14.90 26.65
N THR A 219 -26.28 -15.29 27.86
CA THR A 219 -25.95 -14.31 28.90
C THR A 219 -24.50 -13.89 28.63
N ASP A 220 -24.27 -12.59 28.47
CA ASP A 220 -22.94 -12.00 28.32
C ASP A 220 -22.10 -12.17 29.60
#